data_AF-A0A7Y0J842-F1
#
_entry.id   AF-A0A7Y0J842-F1
#
_cell.length_a   1.000
_cell.length_b   1.000
_cell.length_c   1.000
_cell.angle_alpha   90.00
_cell.angle_beta   90.00
_cell.angle_gamma   90.00
#
_symmetry.space_group_name_H-M   'P 1'
#
loop_
_entity.id
_entity.type
_entity.pdbx_description
1 polymer ?
#
loop_
_entity_poly.entity_id
_entity_poly.type
_entity_poly.pdbx_seq_one_letter_code
_entity_poly.pdbx_strand_id
1 'polypeptide(L)' 'MLDGRSDPEVVGTASSGPEGVALCARLPPDIVPMDLRMPGGDGVDATRRIVAAHADTTRVASASSASPTARPRSPVR' A
#
# COMPACT_ATOMS: atom_id res chain seq x y z
N MET A 1 -11.30 8.09 -23.92
CA MET A 1 -10.84 6.70 -23.81
C MET A 1 -9.43 6.75 -23.22
N LEU A 2 -9.20 6.15 -22.06
CA LEU A 2 -7.88 6.02 -21.45
C LEU A 2 -7.46 4.56 -21.57
N ASP A 3 -7.12 4.15 -22.78
CA ASP A 3 -6.57 2.84 -23.08
C ASP A 3 -5.05 2.86 -22.80
N GLY A 4 -4.59 2.08 -21.82
CA GLY A 4 -3.15 1.81 -21.66
C GLY A 4 -2.51 2.02 -20.28
N ARG A 5 -3.23 1.90 -19.16
CA ARG A 5 -2.55 1.81 -17.85
C ARG A 5 -2.36 0.35 -17.48
N SER A 6 -1.10 -0.08 -17.39
CA SER A 6 -0.73 -1.35 -16.74
C SER A 6 -1.41 -1.45 -15.39
N ASP A 7 -1.98 -2.62 -15.07
CA ASP A 7 -2.52 -2.88 -13.75
C ASP A 7 -1.41 -2.67 -12.70
N PRO A 8 -1.73 -2.08 -11.53
CA PRO A 8 -0.76 -1.92 -10.46
C PRO A 8 -0.27 -3.30 -10.00
N GLU A 9 1.05 -3.47 -9.94
CA GLU A 9 1.68 -4.65 -9.37
C GLU A 9 1.64 -4.57 -7.84
N VAL A 10 1.13 -5.63 -7.19
CA VAL A 10 1.19 -5.72 -5.74
C VAL A 10 2.50 -6.34 -5.33
N VAL A 11 3.38 -5.51 -4.80
CA VAL A 11 4.71 -5.91 -4.28
C VAL A 11 4.64 -6.48 -2.86
N GLY A 12 3.56 -6.19 -2.10
CA GLY A 12 3.35 -6.71 -0.75
C GLY A 12 1.98 -6.40 -0.19
N THR A 13 1.57 -7.17 0.83
CA THR A 13 0.31 -7.00 1.56
C THR A 13 0.57 -6.98 3.06
N ALA A 14 -0.17 -6.14 3.78
CA ALA A 14 -0.08 -6.02 5.23
C ALA A 14 -1.48 -6.22 5.85
N SER A 15 -1.52 -6.83 7.01
CA SER A 15 -2.73 -7.02 7.82
C SER A 15 -2.92 -5.97 8.91
N SER A 16 -1.92 -5.10 9.11
CA SER A 16 -1.92 -4.04 10.13
C SER A 16 -1.05 -2.85 9.73
N GLY A 17 -1.27 -1.71 10.37
CA GLY A 17 -0.46 -0.51 10.18
C GLY A 17 1.05 -0.72 10.43
N PRO A 18 1.47 -1.32 11.56
CA PRO A 18 2.88 -1.59 11.85
C PRO A 18 3.55 -2.50 10.82
N GLU A 19 2.85 -3.54 10.36
CA GLU A 19 3.36 -4.43 9.31
C GLU A 19 3.51 -3.68 7.99
N GLY A 20 2.54 -2.82 7.63
CA GLY A 20 2.62 -1.99 6.43
C GLY A 20 3.81 -1.04 6.44
N VAL A 21 4.09 -0.40 7.58
CA VAL A 21 5.27 0.47 7.76
C VAL A 21 6.56 -0.32 7.53
N ALA A 22 6.67 -1.52 8.11
CA ALA A 22 7.85 -2.37 7.94
C ALA A 22 8.03 -2.85 6.49
N LEU A 23 6.95 -3.16 5.78
CA LEU A 23 7.00 -3.57 4.38
C LEU A 23 7.38 -2.42 3.44
N CYS A 24 6.91 -1.20 3.70
CA CYS A 24 7.29 -0.03 2.89
C CYS A 24 8.79 0.24 2.90
N ALA A 25 9.46 -0.03 4.02
CA ALA A 25 10.91 0.10 4.11
C ALA A 25 11.67 -0.96 3.28
N ARG A 26 11.06 -2.11 3.00
CA ARG A 26 11.69 -3.25 2.33
C ARG A 26 11.39 -3.31 0.82
N LEU A 27 10.20 -2.87 0.42
CA LEU A 27 9.66 -3.06 -0.94
C LEU A 27 9.41 -1.75 -1.70
N PRO A 28 10.11 -0.66 -1.33
CA PRO A 28 9.75 0.75 -1.54
C PRO A 28 8.63 1.00 -2.58
N PRO A 29 7.35 0.90 -2.17
CA PRO A 29 6.23 1.02 -3.10
C PRO A 29 5.97 2.48 -3.46
N ASP A 30 5.55 2.73 -4.71
CA ASP A 30 5.15 4.06 -5.17
C ASP A 30 3.83 4.51 -4.53
N ILE A 31 2.90 3.56 -4.33
CA ILE A 31 1.57 3.80 -3.79
C ILE A 31 1.28 2.79 -2.68
N VAL A 32 0.84 3.30 -1.54
CA VAL A 32 0.38 2.50 -0.40
C VAL A 32 -1.11 2.78 -0.18
N PRO A 33 -2.00 1.87 -0.59
CA PRO A 33 -3.40 1.94 -0.17
C PRO A 33 -3.49 1.59 1.31
N MET A 34 -4.01 2.50 2.12
CA MET A 34 -4.13 2.36 3.57
C MET A 34 -5.59 2.52 4.00
N ASP A 35 -6.14 1.58 4.78
CA ASP A 35 -7.45 1.75 5.38
C ASP A 35 -7.33 2.56 6.69
N LEU A 36 -7.90 3.76 6.72
CA LEU A 36 -7.87 4.62 7.91
C LEU A 36 -8.93 4.23 8.96
N ARG A 37 -9.86 3.32 8.62
CA ARG A 37 -10.94 2.86 9.51
C ARG A 37 -10.63 1.52 10.18
N MET A 38 -9.37 1.08 10.18
CA MET A 38 -8.96 -0.13 10.88
C MET A 38 -9.33 -0.06 12.38
N PRO A 39 -9.90 -1.13 12.95
CA PRO A 39 -10.15 -1.22 14.38
C PRO A 39 -8.85 -1.02 15.16
N GLY A 40 -8.82 -0.03 16.04
CA GLY A 40 -7.61 0.34 16.79
C GLY A 40 -6.90 1.60 16.28
N GLY A 41 -7.33 2.18 15.15
CA GLY A 41 -6.90 3.52 14.70
C GLY A 41 -5.46 3.61 14.17
N ASP A 42 -4.81 2.48 13.91
CA ASP A 42 -3.41 2.40 13.49
C ASP A 42 -3.15 2.92 12.07
N GLY A 43 -4.17 2.97 11.21
CA GLY A 43 -4.04 3.41 9.81
C GLY A 43 -3.57 4.86 9.65
N VAL A 44 -4.01 5.77 10.54
CA VAL A 44 -3.57 7.18 10.51
C VAL A 44 -2.11 7.30 10.96
N ASP A 45 -1.73 6.62 12.04
CA ASP A 45 -0.36 6.65 12.54
C ASP A 45 0.62 5.93 11.59
N ALA A 46 0.18 4.84 10.96
CA ALA A 46 0.95 4.17 9.91
C ALA A 46 1.15 5.08 8.70
N THR A 47 0.11 5.78 8.25
CA THR A 47 0.21 6.77 7.17
C THR A 47 1.23 7.85 7.51
N ARG A 48 1.15 8.43 8.72
CA ARG A 48 2.11 9.44 9.18
C ARG A 48 3.54 8.94 9.16
N ARG A 49 3.78 7.70 9.64
CA ARG A 49 5.10 7.08 9.65
C ARG A 49 5.64 6.84 8.24
N ILE A 50 4.81 6.31 7.34
CA ILE A 50 5.21 6.05 5.94
C ILE A 50 5.55 7.36 5.23
N VAL A 51 4.71 8.38 5.35
CA VAL A 51 4.97 9.70 4.73
C VAL A 51 6.22 10.34 5.31
N ALA A 52 6.44 10.25 6.63
CA ALA A 52 7.65 10.81 7.25
C ALA A 52 8.94 10.08 6.81
N ALA A 53 8.87 8.78 6.57
CA ALA A 53 10.01 7.97 6.15
C ALA A 53 10.29 8.03 4.63
N HIS A 54 9.27 8.29 3.82
CA HIS A 54 9.31 8.15 2.36
C HIS A 54 8.65 9.32 1.61
N ALA A 55 8.76 10.55 2.15
CA ALA A 55 8.08 11.73 1.64
C ALA A 55 8.31 11.99 0.13
N ASP A 56 9.46 11.59 -0.39
CA ASP A 56 9.85 11.83 -1.79
C ASP A 56 9.46 10.69 -2.75
N THR A 57 9.18 9.48 -2.24
CA THR A 57 9.03 8.26 -3.05
C THR A 57 7.66 7.60 -2.95
N THR A 58 6.96 7.75 -1.83
CA THR A 58 5.77 6.95 -1.53
C THR A 58 4.55 7.82 -1.30
N ARG A 59 3.48 7.57 -2.06
CA ARG A 59 2.17 8.22 -1.88
C ARG A 59 1.24 7.30 -1.10
N VAL A 60 0.66 7.82 -0.03
CA VAL A 60 -0.35 7.09 0.75
C VAL A 60 -1.74 7.55 0.35
N ALA A 61 -2.62 6.61 0.03
CA ALA A 61 -4.01 6.88 -0.33
C ALA A 61 -4.96 6.14 0.62
N SER A 62 -6.03 6.81 1.07
CA SER A 62 -7.04 6.18 1.92
C SER A 62 -7.90 5.22 1.09
N ALA A 63 -7.94 3.94 1.46
CA ALA A 63 -8.81 2.95 0.85
C ALA A 63 -10.14 2.88 1.62
N SER A 64 -11.25 3.33 1.02
CA SER A 64 -12.58 3.33 1.65
C SER A 64 -13.37 2.01 1.45
N SER A 65 -12.72 0.89 1.16
CA SER A 65 -13.27 -0.34 0.57
C SER A 65 -13.25 -0.33 -0.96
N ALA A 66 -12.07 -0.55 -1.52
CA ALA A 66 -11.92 -1.24 -2.79
C ALA A 66 -10.81 -2.26 -2.53
N SER A 67 -11.19 -3.53 -2.39
CA SER A 67 -10.21 -4.62 -2.33
C SER A 67 -9.41 -4.55 -3.63
N PRO A 68 -8.11 -4.21 -3.62
CA PRO A 68 -7.33 -4.24 -4.83
C PRO A 68 -7.03 -5.70 -5.08
N THR A 69 -7.92 -6.39 -5.79
CA THR A 69 -7.69 -7.74 -6.30
C THR A 69 -6.66 -7.65 -7.44
N ALA A 70 -5.44 -7.23 -7.12
CA ALA A 70 -4.33 -7.42 -8.03
C ALA A 70 -4.03 -8.93 -8.07
N ARG A 71 -3.91 -9.45 -9.28
CA ARG A 71 -3.66 -10.88 -9.50
C ARG A 71 -2.21 -11.16 -9.07
N PRO A 72 -1.95 -11.97 -8.02
CA PRO A 72 -0.58 -12.35 -7.71
C PRO A 72 -0.01 -13.09 -8.92
N ARG A 73 1.15 -12.69 -9.43
CA ARG A 73 1.83 -13.48 -10.47
C ARG A 73 2.21 -14.83 -9.85
N SER A 74 1.77 -15.92 -10.48
CA SER A 74 2.41 -17.22 -10.25
C SER A 74 3.91 -17.07 -10.48
N PRO A 75 4.77 -17.62 -9.61
CA PRO A 75 6.19 -17.67 -9.88
C PRO A 75 6.39 -18.49 -11.17
N VAL A 76 6.84 -17.81 -12.24
CA VAL A 76 7.32 -18.50 -13.44
C VAL A 76 8.62 -19.19 -13.03
N ARG A 77 8.58 -20.52 -13.06
CA ARG A 77 9.76 -21.38 -12.91
C ARG A 77 10.46 -21.55 -14.25
#